data_AF-A0A0R0BN44-F1
#
_entry.id   AF-A0A0R0BN44-F1
#
_cell.length_a   1.000
_cell.length_b   1.000
_cell.length_c   1.000
_cell.angle_alpha   90.00
_cell.angle_beta   90.00
_cell.angle_gamma   90.00
#
_symmetry.space_group_name_H-M   'P 1'
#
loop_
_entity.id
_entity.type
_entity.pdbx_description
1 polymer ?
#
loop_
_entity_poly.entity_id
_entity_poly.type
_entity_poly.pdbx_seq_one_letter_code
_entity_poly.pdbx_strand_id
1 'polypeptide(L)'
;MAQVTKPAHHLTDDILAALMARYETDRLVVSTAYDDGGTDSLRGRLEGGLLNQMESGDAMAARYAVWANTVRDNIITGMNALKAGKSDEGYRHLIHAANSLSAFSDAQAYLDPLNMGKRT
;
A
#
# COMPACT_ATOMS: atom_id res chain seq x y z
N MET A 1 15.29 4.13 -34.20
CA MET A 1 14.10 4.34 -33.35
C MET A 1 14.57 5.05 -32.10
N ALA A 2 14.15 6.30 -31.88
CA ALA A 2 14.53 7.05 -30.68
C ALA A 2 13.79 6.43 -29.48
N GLN A 3 14.53 5.99 -28.47
CA GLN A 3 13.96 5.67 -27.17
C GLN A 3 13.35 6.96 -26.62
N VAL A 4 12.02 7.01 -26.54
CA VAL A 4 11.32 8.04 -25.79
C VAL A 4 11.58 7.74 -24.32
N THR A 5 12.63 8.34 -23.77
CA THR A 5 12.87 8.35 -22.32
C THR A 5 11.70 9.07 -21.68
N LYS A 6 10.80 8.29 -21.07
CA LYS A 6 9.75 8.79 -20.18
C LYS A 6 10.44 9.69 -19.16
N PRO A 7 10.00 10.94 -18.94
CA PRO A 7 10.62 11.80 -17.93
C PRO A 7 10.60 11.06 -16.59
N ALA A 8 11.77 10.87 -16.00
CA ALA A 8 11.90 10.32 -14.67
C ALA A 8 11.34 11.37 -13.70
N HIS A 9 10.07 11.22 -13.34
CA HIS A 9 9.48 12.00 -12.26
C HIS A 9 10.12 11.51 -10.96
N HIS A 10 11.18 12.20 -10.53
CA HIS A 10 11.81 11.95 -9.24
C HIS A 10 10.94 12.56 -8.13
N LEU A 11 10.77 11.82 -7.05
CA LEU A 11 10.20 12.36 -5.81
C LEU A 11 11.22 13.33 -5.21
N THR A 12 10.95 14.63 -5.30
CA THR A 12 11.76 15.69 -4.68
C THR A 12 11.30 15.96 -3.25
N ASP A 13 12.14 16.62 -2.45
CA ASP A 13 11.80 17.01 -1.07
C ASP A 13 10.54 17.89 -1.02
N ASP A 14 10.39 18.82 -1.96
CA ASP A 14 9.19 19.67 -2.07
C ASP A 14 7.92 18.86 -2.38
N ILE A 15 8.01 17.90 -3.30
CA ILE A 15 6.89 17.01 -3.64
C ILE A 15 6.55 16.12 -2.44
N LEU A 16 7.56 15.60 -1.75
CA LEU A 16 7.38 14.79 -0.55
C LEU A 16 6.68 15.60 0.55
N ALA A 17 7.15 16.81 0.84
CA ALA A 17 6.54 17.69 1.84
C ALA A 17 5.08 18.00 1.51
N ALA A 18 4.79 18.31 0.23
CA ALA A 18 3.42 18.55 -0.22
C ALA A 18 2.53 17.30 -0.11
N LEU A 19 3.07 16.11 -0.40
CA LEU A 19 2.35 14.84 -0.22
C LEU A 19 2.05 14.58 1.26
N MET A 20 3.03 14.73 2.16
CA MET A 20 2.83 14.53 3.60
C MET A 20 1.77 15.50 4.15
N ALA A 21 1.89 16.79 3.83
CA ALA A 21 0.94 17.81 4.27
C ALA A 21 -0.50 17.55 3.76
N ARG A 22 -0.66 16.97 2.56
CA ARG A 22 -1.99 16.63 2.02
C ARG A 22 -2.71 15.55 2.81
N TYR A 23 -1.97 14.56 3.34
CA TYR A 23 -2.54 13.39 4.01
C TYR A 23 -2.51 13.47 5.54
N GLU A 24 -1.80 14.44 6.12
CA GLU A 24 -1.77 14.71 7.56
C GLU A 24 -3.05 15.43 8.02
N THR A 25 -4.16 14.69 8.11
CA THR A 25 -5.48 15.22 8.50
C THR A 25 -6.36 14.13 9.13
N ASP A 26 -7.34 14.53 9.95
CA ASP A 26 -8.33 13.63 10.57
C ASP A 26 -9.44 13.17 9.60
N ARG A 27 -9.38 13.62 8.35
CA ARG A 27 -10.38 13.28 7.32
C ARG A 27 -9.83 12.19 6.41
N LEU A 28 -10.72 11.30 5.96
CA LEU A 28 -10.37 10.33 4.92
C LEU A 28 -10.12 11.07 3.60
N VAL A 29 -8.88 11.02 3.11
CA VAL A 29 -8.48 11.49 1.78
C VAL A 29 -8.14 10.28 0.91
N VAL A 30 -8.94 10.02 -0.11
CA VAL A 30 -8.73 8.91 -1.06
C VAL A 30 -7.84 9.38 -2.21
N SER A 31 -6.73 8.68 -2.44
CA SER A 31 -5.85 8.95 -3.58
C SER A 31 -6.42 8.37 -4.87
N THR A 32 -6.34 9.14 -5.96
CA THR A 32 -6.68 8.73 -7.33
C THR A 32 -5.42 8.52 -8.19
N ALA A 33 -4.24 8.37 -7.57
CA ALA A 33 -2.97 8.21 -8.28
C ALA A 33 -2.92 6.91 -9.11
N TYR A 34 -3.70 5.92 -8.70
CA TYR A 34 -3.88 4.64 -9.36
C TYR A 34 -5.37 4.32 -9.37
N ASP A 35 -5.88 3.86 -10.51
CA ASP A 35 -7.30 3.58 -10.73
C ASP A 35 -7.71 2.16 -10.32
N ASP A 36 -6.75 1.39 -9.79
CA ASP A 36 -6.98 0.06 -9.25
C ASP A 36 -7.19 0.11 -7.73
N GLY A 37 -8.18 -0.65 -7.30
CA GLY A 37 -8.68 -0.66 -5.92
C GLY A 37 -9.59 -1.85 -5.68
N GLY A 38 -10.44 -1.75 -4.67
CA GLY A 38 -11.36 -2.78 -4.24
C GLY A 38 -10.85 -3.65 -3.10
N THR A 39 -11.71 -4.53 -2.60
CA THR A 39 -11.43 -5.40 -1.46
C THR A 39 -10.92 -6.79 -1.87
N ASP A 40 -10.72 -7.02 -3.16
CA ASP A 40 -10.23 -8.31 -3.69
C ASP A 40 -8.79 -8.61 -3.28
N SER A 41 -8.40 -9.89 -3.39
CA SER A 41 -7.27 -10.55 -2.71
C SER A 41 -6.05 -9.66 -2.39
N LEU A 42 -6.03 -9.14 -1.15
CA LEU A 42 -4.86 -8.47 -0.54
C LEU A 42 -3.59 -9.31 -0.67
N ARG A 43 -3.72 -10.63 -0.48
CA ARG A 43 -2.60 -11.57 -0.55
C ARG A 43 -1.94 -11.57 -1.92
N GLY A 44 -2.72 -11.70 -3.00
CA GLY A 44 -2.15 -11.80 -4.35
C GLY A 44 -1.47 -10.50 -4.78
N ARG A 45 -2.02 -9.34 -4.38
CA ARG A 45 -1.41 -8.03 -4.67
C ARG A 45 -0.11 -7.83 -3.89
N LEU A 46 -0.09 -8.23 -2.61
CA LEU A 46 1.13 -8.22 -1.79
C LEU A 46 2.22 -9.14 -2.37
N GLU A 47 1.86 -10.38 -2.72
CA GLU A 47 2.77 -11.37 -3.30
C GLU A 47 3.41 -10.86 -4.60
N GLY A 48 2.61 -10.26 -5.50
CA GLY A 48 3.14 -9.65 -6.72
C GLY A 48 4.16 -8.54 -6.44
N GLY A 49 3.91 -7.69 -5.44
CA GLY A 49 4.85 -6.67 -5.01
C GLY A 49 6.16 -7.25 -4.47
N LEU A 50 6.06 -8.24 -3.58
CA LEU A 50 7.21 -8.92 -2.99
C LEU A 50 8.06 -9.67 -4.03
N LEU A 51 7.45 -10.40 -4.96
CA LEU A 51 8.18 -11.07 -6.03
C LEU A 51 8.97 -10.06 -6.87
N ASN A 52 8.39 -8.89 -7.17
CA ASN A 52 9.10 -7.86 -7.91
C ASN A 52 10.23 -7.23 -7.08
N GLN A 53 10.03 -7.02 -5.77
CA GLN A 53 11.11 -6.55 -4.91
C GLN A 53 12.27 -7.54 -4.85
N MET A 54 11.97 -8.84 -4.70
CA MET A 54 12.97 -9.93 -4.67
C MET A 54 13.79 -9.99 -5.96
N GLU A 55 13.16 -9.71 -7.10
CA GLU A 55 13.80 -9.73 -8.42
C GLU A 55 14.39 -8.37 -8.83
N SER A 56 14.33 -7.35 -7.96
CA SER A 56 14.68 -5.96 -8.30
C SER A 56 13.95 -5.43 -9.55
N GLY A 57 12.70 -5.86 -9.74
CA GLY A 57 11.88 -5.54 -10.90
C GLY A 57 11.33 -4.11 -10.89
N ASP A 58 11.36 -3.46 -12.06
CA ASP A 58 10.95 -2.07 -12.26
C ASP A 58 9.49 -1.76 -11.88
N ALA A 59 8.63 -2.78 -11.84
CA ALA A 59 7.21 -2.62 -11.52
C ALA A 59 6.92 -2.61 -10.01
N MET A 60 7.94 -2.77 -9.14
CA MET A 60 7.78 -2.81 -7.68
C MET A 60 6.95 -1.64 -7.13
N ALA A 61 7.29 -0.41 -7.52
CA ALA A 61 6.59 0.79 -7.03
C ALA A 61 5.10 0.78 -7.39
N ALA A 62 4.76 0.43 -8.63
CA ALA A 62 3.37 0.34 -9.08
C ALA A 62 2.60 -0.77 -8.33
N ARG A 63 3.23 -1.93 -8.13
CA ARG A 63 2.61 -3.06 -7.42
C ARG A 63 2.35 -2.77 -5.94
N TYR A 64 3.26 -2.06 -5.28
CA TYR A 64 3.01 -1.61 -3.91
C TYR A 64 1.95 -0.52 -3.83
N ALA A 65 1.85 0.38 -4.82
CA ALA A 65 0.77 1.36 -4.86
C ALA A 65 -0.61 0.68 -5.00
N VAL A 66 -0.72 -0.29 -5.92
CA VAL A 66 -1.89 -1.15 -6.10
C VAL A 66 -2.27 -1.87 -4.80
N TRP A 67 -1.30 -2.51 -4.16
CA TRP A 67 -1.49 -3.18 -2.88
C TRP A 67 -1.94 -2.21 -1.77
N ALA A 68 -1.32 -1.05 -1.65
CA ALA A 68 -1.68 -0.03 -0.66
C ALA A 68 -3.10 0.50 -0.85
N ASN A 69 -3.54 0.70 -2.10
CA ASN A 69 -4.94 1.05 -2.41
C ASN A 69 -5.91 -0.04 -1.92
N THR A 70 -5.56 -1.31 -2.09
CA THR A 70 -6.36 -2.46 -1.63
C THR A 70 -6.51 -2.50 -0.11
N VAL A 71 -5.42 -2.22 0.62
CA VAL A 71 -5.42 -2.13 2.09
C VAL A 71 -6.34 -0.99 2.54
N ARG A 72 -6.18 0.20 1.94
CA ARG A 72 -7.03 1.35 2.20
C ARG A 72 -8.50 1.04 1.94
N ASP A 73 -8.82 0.41 0.81
CA ASP A 73 -10.21 0.13 0.44
C ASP A 73 -10.85 -0.92 1.35
N ASN A 74 -10.09 -1.89 1.86
CA ASN A 74 -10.54 -2.75 2.95
C ASN A 74 -10.81 -1.96 4.23
N ILE A 75 -9.93 -1.03 4.62
CA ILE A 75 -10.16 -0.18 5.80
C ILE A 75 -11.45 0.65 5.64
N ILE A 76 -11.64 1.31 4.49
CA ILE A 76 -12.84 2.10 4.17
C ILE A 76 -14.10 1.22 4.24
N THR A 77 -14.05 0.04 3.62
CA THR A 77 -15.18 -0.90 3.61
C THR A 77 -15.52 -1.37 5.02
N GLY A 78 -14.49 -1.70 5.82
CA GLY A 78 -14.65 -2.06 7.22
C GLY A 78 -15.32 -0.97 8.04
N MET A 79 -14.81 0.27 7.96
CA MET A 79 -15.41 1.42 8.65
C MET A 79 -16.86 1.67 8.24
N ASN A 80 -17.18 1.55 6.94
CA ASN A 80 -18.54 1.74 6.45
C ASN A 80 -19.49 0.64 6.93
N ALA A 81 -19.05 -0.61 6.96
CA ALA A 81 -19.82 -1.72 7.51
C ALA A 81 -20.09 -1.54 9.02
N LEU A 82 -19.10 -1.08 9.80
CA LEU A 82 -19.28 -0.74 11.22
C LEU A 82 -20.32 0.37 11.40
N LYS A 83 -20.25 1.46 10.62
CA LYS A 83 -21.25 2.55 10.63
C LYS A 83 -22.65 2.07 10.28
N ALA A 84 -22.76 1.05 9.42
CA ALA A 84 -24.02 0.44 9.03
C ALA A 84 -24.53 -0.62 10.03
N GLY A 85 -23.88 -0.82 11.17
CA GLY A 85 -24.27 -1.83 12.17
C GLY A 85 -23.89 -3.27 11.80
N LYS A 86 -23.08 -3.46 10.75
CA LYS A 86 -22.62 -4.77 10.28
C LYS A 86 -21.26 -5.13 10.88
N SER A 87 -21.24 -5.31 12.20
CA SER A 87 -20.00 -5.47 12.97
C SER A 87 -19.09 -6.58 12.44
N ASP A 88 -19.62 -7.77 12.18
CA ASP A 88 -18.82 -8.92 11.74
C ASP A 88 -18.14 -8.69 10.38
N GLU A 89 -18.86 -8.07 9.44
CA GLU A 89 -18.32 -7.68 8.14
C GLU A 89 -17.24 -6.59 8.31
N GLY A 90 -17.52 -5.60 9.15
CA GLY A 90 -16.60 -4.51 9.45
C GLY A 90 -15.27 -5.01 10.00
N TYR A 91 -15.32 -5.83 11.06
CA TYR A 91 -14.13 -6.40 11.66
C TYR A 91 -13.38 -7.33 10.71
N ARG A 92 -14.09 -8.11 9.88
CA ARG A 92 -13.43 -8.97 8.87
C ARG A 92 -12.53 -8.16 7.94
N HIS A 93 -13.03 -7.07 7.36
CA HIS A 93 -12.21 -6.23 6.47
C HIS A 93 -11.02 -5.58 7.19
N LEU A 94 -11.23 -5.09 8.43
CA LEU A 94 -10.16 -4.46 9.22
C LEU A 94 -9.07 -5.47 9.61
N ILE A 95 -9.45 -6.69 10.02
CA ILE A 95 -8.52 -7.78 10.32
C ILE A 95 -7.72 -8.15 9.08
N HIS A 96 -8.37 -8.25 7.92
CA HIS A 96 -7.67 -8.58 6.66
C HIS A 96 -6.64 -7.50 6.29
N ALA A 97 -7.00 -6.22 6.43
CA ALA A 97 -6.07 -5.10 6.22
C ALA A 97 -4.89 -5.16 7.21
N ALA A 98 -5.16 -5.36 8.49
CA ALA A 98 -4.14 -5.46 9.53
C ALA A 98 -3.17 -6.63 9.27
N ASN A 99 -3.69 -7.82 8.99
CA ASN A 99 -2.89 -8.99 8.67
C ASN A 99 -2.03 -8.78 7.42
N SER A 100 -2.55 -8.09 6.40
CA SER A 100 -1.76 -7.78 5.21
C SER A 100 -0.60 -6.82 5.50
N LEU A 101 -0.80 -5.84 6.39
CA LEU A 101 0.26 -4.92 6.82
C LEU A 101 1.33 -5.66 7.65
N SER A 102 0.92 -6.58 8.54
CA SER A 102 1.83 -7.44 9.28
C SER A 102 2.66 -8.32 8.35
N ALA A 103 2.03 -9.00 7.39
CA ALA A 103 2.71 -9.83 6.41
C ALA A 103 3.72 -9.03 5.57
N PHE A 104 3.40 -7.79 5.21
CA PHE A 104 4.34 -6.90 4.54
C PHE A 104 5.53 -6.58 5.44
N SER A 105 5.30 -6.19 6.70
CA SER A 105 6.37 -5.90 7.66
C SER A 105 7.31 -7.09 7.88
N ASP A 106 6.76 -8.29 8.06
CA ASP A 106 7.56 -9.51 8.23
C ASP A 106 8.42 -9.77 6.99
N ALA A 107 7.83 -9.66 5.79
CA ALA A 107 8.57 -9.83 4.54
C ALA A 107 9.67 -8.78 4.36
N GLN A 108 9.42 -7.50 4.69
CA GLN A 108 10.45 -6.47 4.67
C GLN A 108 11.60 -6.78 5.63
N ALA A 109 11.33 -7.36 6.80
CA ALA A 109 12.39 -7.75 7.73
C ALA A 109 13.33 -8.82 7.16
N TYR A 110 12.85 -9.72 6.30
CA TYR A 110 13.70 -10.68 5.56
C TYR A 110 14.52 -10.03 4.45
N LEU A 111 14.03 -8.90 3.91
CA LEU A 111 14.64 -8.18 2.80
C LEU A 111 15.48 -6.99 3.26
N ASP A 112 15.52 -6.69 4.56
CA ASP A 112 16.26 -5.58 5.16
C ASP A 112 17.74 -5.96 5.35
N PRO A 113 18.67 -5.45 4.52
CA PRO A 113 20.09 -5.79 4.62
C PRO A 113 20.74 -5.24 5.89
N LEU A 114 20.11 -4.27 6.55
CA LEU A 114 20.64 -3.58 7.73
C LEU A 114 20.06 -4.14 9.04
N ASN A 115 19.13 -5.10 8.97
CA ASN A 115 18.46 -5.70 10.14
C ASN A 115 17.86 -4.67 11.12
N MET A 116 17.42 -3.51 10.63
CA MET A 116 16.82 -2.45 11.45
C MET A 116 15.51 -2.91 12.13
N GLY A 117 14.82 -3.89 11.54
CA GLY A 117 13.56 -4.42 12.06
C GLY A 117 13.69 -5.21 13.37
N LYS A 118 14.86 -5.80 13.66
CA LYS A 118 15.14 -6.47 14.94
C LYS A 118 16.01 -5.57 15.80
N ARG A 119 15.39 -4.57 16.44
CA ARG A 119 16.01 -3.96 17.62
C ARG A 119 16.03 -5.04 18.70
N THR A 120 17.22 -5.56 18.97
CA THR A 120 17.49 -6.47 20.10
C THR A 120 17.30 -5.74 21.43
#